data_AF-A0A7S2Z3S9-F1
#
_entry.id   AF-A0A7S2Z3S9-F1
#
_cell.length_a   1.000
_cell.length_b   1.000
_cell.length_c   1.000
_cell.angle_alpha   90.00
_cell.angle_beta   90.00
_cell.angle_gamma   90.00
#
_symmetry.space_group_name_H-M   'P 1'
#
loop_
_entity.id
_entity.type
_entity.pdbx_description
1 polymer ?
#
loop_
_entity_poly.entity_id
_entity_poly.type
_entity_poly.pdbx_seq_one_letter_code
_entity_poly.pdbx_strand_id
1 'polypeptide(L)'
;GGDPVGFIQCAVDARCILEEMGALRQGDGNGAARDCLYLDAALESQIRACAEAAAGNQGLDVARLVSPLLQNLCLSTGDNAELCYCLQAWQGLPNTSTQGISKEEALLMSAVVDRMKRAVGDLIERANAELQPIANAVGPPTGCDDWAVELFTEEVVRGGPAFCVSLVISLLEPSLRTLAELGSWQIISPAPEKTLLAKNVYHAQELYACMKLSFASPCVLVCDRVTGEEDIPENCVAVVTRDSPDMLSHIAVRARNEKVLLATCHDEAEFERIKANEAAPVPTSAAGDAAGDGRNQWFALNSTGSGSLTYERCDAPGGQESGAAAATGVSRNVRISSPKWRGKYAVGMDGFKDEVVGAKSKNLAGLRDKLPGWIRLPESVTIPFGTFEHVLEKVGANSALKADIARLTSSDRVSEDPEEALEKAKALAMEVSIPSEMRAAVVEGMREAGIDWRFEGGSKARLRQEEQIEAAIKSVWASKFNLRAYYSLHKAKLNFMDVRMAVLIQKVVNAKYAFVIHTTNPSTGDAGEVYCEVVKGLGEVLVGNYPGRALSFTCDKRALAAASESGQEQAAGMIQIESFPSKSVGLYLPESLIFRSDSNGEDLEGYAGAGLY
;
A
#
# COMPACT_ATOMS: atom_id res chain seq x y z
N GLY A 1 11.46 3.52 -45.83
CA GLY A 1 12.86 3.43 -45.36
C GLY A 1 12.84 2.60 -44.10
N GLY A 2 13.81 1.72 -43.89
CA GLY A 2 13.82 0.73 -42.80
C GLY A 2 13.96 1.27 -41.37
N ASP A 3 13.41 2.44 -41.07
CA ASP A 3 13.30 2.98 -39.70
C ASP A 3 11.90 2.65 -39.14
N PRO A 4 11.79 1.62 -38.28
CA PRO A 4 10.49 1.19 -37.74
C PRO A 4 9.83 2.27 -36.89
N VAL A 5 10.61 3.08 -36.16
CA VAL A 5 10.09 4.16 -35.31
C VAL A 5 9.41 5.22 -36.17
N GLY A 6 10.06 5.65 -37.24
CA GLY A 6 9.50 6.62 -38.19
C GLY A 6 8.22 6.12 -38.86
N PHE A 7 8.17 4.83 -39.24
CA PHE A 7 6.95 4.24 -39.80
C PHE A 7 5.79 4.25 -38.79
N ILE A 8 6.03 3.79 -37.55
CA ILE A 8 5.00 3.74 -36.52
C ILE A 8 4.48 5.15 -36.23
N GLN A 9 5.36 6.15 -36.08
CA GLN A 9 4.92 7.53 -35.84
C GLN A 9 4.04 8.04 -36.99
N CYS A 10 4.43 7.85 -38.25
CA CYS A 10 3.61 8.26 -39.39
C CYS A 10 2.24 7.55 -39.42
N ALA A 11 2.19 6.28 -39.05
CA ALA A 11 0.93 5.53 -38.98
C ALA A 11 0.04 6.06 -37.85
N VAL A 12 0.60 6.39 -36.68
CA VAL A 12 -0.12 7.01 -35.57
C VAL A 12 -0.64 8.40 -35.95
N ASP A 13 0.17 9.22 -36.61
CA ASP A 13 -0.25 10.53 -37.10
C ASP A 13 -1.42 10.40 -38.10
N ALA A 14 -1.40 9.38 -38.96
CA ALA A 14 -2.51 9.09 -39.86
C ALA A 14 -3.80 8.71 -39.10
N ARG A 15 -3.69 7.95 -38.00
CA ARG A 15 -4.83 7.64 -37.13
C ARG A 15 -5.39 8.89 -36.45
N CYS A 16 -4.54 9.80 -35.97
CA CYS A 16 -4.98 11.10 -35.43
C CYS A 16 -5.79 11.90 -36.47
N ILE A 17 -5.33 11.95 -37.71
CA ILE A 17 -6.04 12.63 -38.80
C ILE A 17 -7.42 11.99 -39.04
N LEU A 18 -7.53 10.65 -39.02
CA LEU A 18 -8.81 9.95 -39.17
C LEU A 18 -9.78 10.27 -38.02
N GLU A 19 -9.29 10.40 -36.80
CA GLU A 19 -10.10 10.81 -35.65
C GLU A 19 -10.62 12.25 -35.80
N GLU A 20 -9.74 13.19 -36.18
CA GLU A 20 -10.08 14.61 -36.39
C GLU A 20 -11.09 14.82 -37.53
N MET A 21 -11.00 14.01 -38.59
CA MET A 21 -11.95 14.05 -39.70
C MET A 21 -13.39 13.69 -39.29
N GLY A 22 -13.62 13.23 -38.05
CA GLY A 22 -14.94 12.92 -37.52
C GLY A 22 -15.60 11.73 -38.21
N ALA A 23 -14.85 10.96 -39.01
CA ALA A 23 -15.34 9.81 -39.77
C ALA A 23 -15.91 8.71 -38.85
N LEU A 24 -15.53 8.71 -37.57
CA LEU A 24 -16.04 7.82 -36.52
C LEU A 24 -17.24 8.38 -35.74
N ARG A 25 -17.53 9.70 -35.87
CA ARG A 25 -18.53 10.42 -35.06
C ARG A 25 -19.70 10.98 -35.88
N GLN A 26 -19.55 11.15 -37.19
CA GLN A 26 -20.61 11.67 -38.05
C GLN A 26 -21.33 10.52 -38.77
N GLY A 27 -22.63 10.36 -38.50
CA GLY A 27 -23.52 9.37 -39.09
C GLY A 27 -23.89 9.65 -40.55
N ASP A 28 -22.96 10.15 -41.34
CA ASP A 28 -23.21 10.52 -42.73
C ASP A 28 -22.93 9.31 -43.65
N GLY A 29 -24.01 8.63 -44.03
CA GLY A 29 -24.11 7.87 -45.28
C GLY A 29 -23.11 6.70 -45.50
N ASN A 30 -23.09 5.71 -44.61
CA ASN A 30 -22.80 4.27 -44.80
C ASN A 30 -21.58 3.75 -45.61
N GLY A 31 -20.73 4.59 -46.21
CA GLY A 31 -19.53 4.15 -46.96
C GLY A 31 -18.23 4.69 -46.37
N ALA A 32 -18.11 6.01 -46.26
CA ALA A 32 -16.87 6.67 -45.83
C ALA A 32 -16.48 6.34 -44.38
N ALA A 33 -17.45 6.35 -43.45
CA ALA A 33 -17.20 5.98 -42.05
C ALA A 33 -16.65 4.55 -41.90
N ARG A 34 -17.21 3.62 -42.68
CA ARG A 34 -16.79 2.21 -42.71
C ARG A 34 -15.38 2.07 -43.28
N ASP A 35 -15.09 2.75 -44.38
CA ASP A 35 -13.77 2.69 -45.02
C ASP A 35 -12.69 3.34 -44.13
N CYS A 36 -13.02 4.42 -43.41
CA CYS A 36 -12.15 5.00 -42.38
C CYS A 36 -11.93 4.05 -41.18
N LEU A 37 -12.95 3.33 -40.71
CA LEU A 37 -12.80 2.30 -39.67
C LEU A 37 -11.87 1.17 -40.13
N TYR A 38 -12.03 0.67 -41.35
CA TYR A 38 -11.16 -0.36 -41.90
C TYR A 38 -9.73 0.14 -42.08
N LEU A 39 -9.55 1.40 -42.50
CA LEU A 39 -8.23 2.00 -42.60
C LEU A 39 -7.58 2.15 -41.22
N ASP A 40 -8.33 2.59 -40.19
CA ASP A 40 -7.82 2.69 -38.82
C ASP A 40 -7.38 1.33 -38.27
N ALA A 41 -8.22 0.30 -38.44
CA ALA A 41 -7.89 -1.07 -38.04
C ALA A 41 -6.69 -1.63 -38.81
N ALA A 42 -6.56 -1.31 -40.10
CA ALA A 42 -5.41 -1.71 -40.90
C ALA A 42 -4.12 -1.00 -40.43
N LEU A 43 -4.19 0.29 -40.11
CA LEU A 43 -3.07 1.06 -39.57
C LEU A 43 -2.61 0.50 -38.22
N GLU A 44 -3.54 0.20 -37.31
CA GLU A 44 -3.24 -0.42 -36.02
C GLU A 44 -2.53 -1.78 -36.20
N SER A 45 -3.05 -2.63 -37.09
CA SER A 45 -2.46 -3.93 -37.41
C SER A 45 -1.03 -3.79 -37.97
N GLN A 46 -0.77 -2.80 -38.85
CA GLN A 46 0.56 -2.52 -39.37
C GLN A 46 1.51 -1.95 -38.30
N ILE A 47 1.00 -1.11 -37.39
CA ILE A 47 1.77 -0.60 -36.24
C ILE A 47 2.23 -1.77 -35.37
N ARG A 48 1.32 -2.68 -35.03
CA ARG A 48 1.64 -3.86 -34.22
C ARG A 48 2.68 -4.76 -34.89
N ALA A 49 2.47 -5.12 -36.15
CA ALA A 49 3.42 -5.94 -36.90
C ALA A 49 4.83 -5.30 -36.97
N CYS A 50 4.89 -3.97 -37.16
CA CYS A 50 6.15 -3.23 -37.14
C CYS A 50 6.80 -3.22 -35.75
N ALA A 51 6.02 -3.02 -34.70
CA ALA A 51 6.49 -3.02 -33.31
C ALA A 51 7.07 -4.38 -32.91
N GLU A 52 6.37 -5.47 -33.22
CA GLU A 52 6.83 -6.85 -32.96
C GLU A 52 8.14 -7.16 -33.72
N ALA A 53 8.24 -6.74 -34.98
CA ALA A 53 9.46 -6.92 -35.78
C ALA A 53 10.64 -6.08 -35.27
N ALA A 54 10.38 -4.87 -34.78
CA ALA A 54 11.40 -3.98 -34.23
C ALA A 54 11.90 -4.45 -32.85
N ALA A 55 10.99 -4.94 -32.00
CA ALA A 55 11.27 -5.46 -30.67
C ALA A 55 12.26 -6.64 -30.68
N GLY A 56 12.24 -7.49 -31.72
CA GLY A 56 13.15 -8.64 -31.83
C GLY A 56 14.62 -8.30 -32.12
N ASN A 57 14.96 -7.05 -32.46
CA ASN A 57 16.26 -6.70 -33.03
C ASN A 57 17.12 -5.76 -32.19
N GLN A 58 16.63 -5.21 -31.07
CA GLN A 58 17.27 -4.05 -30.46
C GLN A 58 17.21 -4.03 -28.93
N GLY A 59 18.33 -3.66 -28.29
CA GLY A 59 18.41 -3.38 -26.85
C GLY A 59 17.73 -2.05 -26.49
N LEU A 60 18.46 -1.10 -25.87
CA LEU A 60 17.91 0.20 -25.44
C LEU A 60 17.32 1.10 -26.55
N ASP A 61 17.57 0.82 -27.84
CA ASP A 61 16.96 1.53 -28.98
C ASP A 61 15.42 1.31 -29.04
N VAL A 62 14.92 0.27 -28.35
CA VAL A 62 13.48 0.02 -28.10
C VAL A 62 12.80 1.18 -27.33
N ALA A 63 13.57 2.01 -26.61
CA ALA A 63 13.03 3.17 -25.88
C ALA A 63 12.35 4.19 -26.81
N ARG A 64 12.81 4.26 -28.08
CA ARG A 64 12.23 5.14 -29.10
C ARG A 64 10.85 4.67 -29.58
N LEU A 65 10.50 3.41 -29.36
CA LEU A 65 9.18 2.87 -29.69
C LEU A 65 8.12 3.27 -28.64
N VAL A 66 8.52 3.62 -27.41
CA VAL A 66 7.58 3.89 -26.31
C VAL A 66 6.64 5.05 -26.64
N SER A 67 7.17 6.21 -27.06
CA SER A 67 6.33 7.38 -27.35
C SER A 67 5.28 7.10 -28.43
N PRO A 68 5.63 6.64 -29.65
CA PRO A 68 4.63 6.40 -30.69
C PRO A 68 3.65 5.28 -30.32
N LEU A 69 4.10 4.20 -29.65
CA LEU A 69 3.19 3.11 -29.25
C LEU A 69 2.25 3.52 -28.11
N LEU A 70 2.73 4.32 -27.16
CA LEU A 70 1.89 4.83 -26.09
C LEU A 70 0.88 5.86 -26.62
N GLN A 71 1.27 6.70 -27.58
CA GLN A 71 0.33 7.56 -28.30
C GLN A 71 -0.73 6.72 -29.04
N ASN A 72 -0.33 5.66 -29.74
CA ASN A 72 -1.24 4.72 -30.39
C ASN A 72 -2.26 4.10 -29.41
N LEU A 73 -1.79 3.73 -28.22
CA LEU A 73 -2.64 3.20 -27.16
C LEU A 73 -3.62 4.26 -26.63
N CYS A 74 -3.17 5.50 -26.41
CA CYS A 74 -4.04 6.60 -26.00
C CYS A 74 -5.18 6.82 -27.01
N LEU A 75 -4.90 6.80 -28.32
CA LEU A 75 -5.94 6.94 -29.37
C LEU A 75 -6.98 5.81 -29.35
N SER A 76 -6.58 4.64 -28.85
CA SER A 76 -7.41 3.43 -28.90
C SER A 76 -8.14 3.13 -27.58
N THR A 77 -8.00 4.00 -26.58
CA THR A 77 -8.54 3.78 -25.22
C THR A 77 -9.26 5.01 -24.70
N GLY A 78 -10.48 4.78 -24.17
CA GLY A 78 -11.17 5.76 -23.33
C GLY A 78 -10.58 5.82 -21.91
N ASP A 79 -10.95 6.85 -21.14
CA ASP A 79 -10.50 7.05 -19.74
C ASP A 79 -8.99 6.89 -19.55
N ASN A 80 -8.22 7.43 -20.48
CA ASN A 80 -6.79 7.21 -20.67
C ASN A 80 -5.90 8.27 -19.99
N ALA A 81 -6.40 9.00 -18.99
CA ALA A 81 -5.68 10.13 -18.38
C ALA A 81 -4.29 9.74 -17.87
N GLU A 82 -4.15 8.57 -17.23
CA GLU A 82 -2.85 8.08 -16.74
C GLU A 82 -1.88 7.75 -17.89
N LEU A 83 -2.37 7.17 -18.99
CA LEU A 83 -1.55 6.91 -20.18
C LEU A 83 -1.07 8.22 -20.81
N CYS A 84 -1.92 9.24 -20.87
CA CYS A 84 -1.55 10.59 -21.32
C CYS A 84 -0.48 11.21 -20.40
N TYR A 85 -0.58 11.05 -19.08
CA TYR A 85 0.46 11.52 -18.16
C TYR A 85 1.77 10.76 -18.33
N CYS A 86 1.72 9.45 -18.60
CA CYS A 86 2.91 8.66 -18.89
C CYS A 86 3.56 9.09 -20.20
N LEU A 87 2.77 9.38 -21.24
CA LEU A 87 3.26 9.87 -22.52
C LEU A 87 3.96 11.22 -22.37
N GLN A 88 3.32 12.16 -21.67
CA GLN A 88 3.90 13.47 -21.40
C GLN A 88 5.19 13.35 -20.57
N ALA A 89 5.20 12.50 -19.55
CA ALA A 89 6.39 12.28 -18.73
C ALA A 89 7.53 11.67 -19.55
N TRP A 90 7.24 10.67 -20.39
CA TRP A 90 8.24 10.03 -21.25
C TRP A 90 8.82 10.99 -22.29
N GLN A 91 7.98 11.78 -22.95
CA GLN A 91 8.42 12.79 -23.93
C GLN A 91 9.21 13.93 -23.29
N GLY A 92 8.99 14.20 -22.00
CA GLY A 92 9.74 15.19 -21.22
C GLY A 92 11.10 14.71 -20.72
N LEU A 93 11.43 13.43 -20.91
CA LEU A 93 12.75 12.90 -20.53
C LEU A 93 13.86 13.52 -21.40
N PRO A 94 15.08 13.69 -20.86
CA PRO A 94 16.21 14.18 -21.63
C PRO A 94 16.45 13.31 -22.88
N ASN A 95 16.65 13.94 -24.04
CA ASN A 95 17.07 13.22 -25.24
C ASN A 95 18.49 12.68 -25.00
N THR A 96 18.61 11.40 -24.64
CA THR A 96 19.89 10.73 -24.40
C THR A 96 20.58 10.42 -25.72
N SER A 97 21.03 11.47 -26.40
CA SER A 97 21.89 11.37 -27.56
C SER A 97 23.32 11.67 -27.15
N THR A 98 24.19 10.66 -27.30
CA THR A 98 25.67 10.68 -27.29
C THR A 98 26.44 10.40 -25.99
N GLN A 99 25.89 10.57 -24.78
CA GLN A 99 26.66 10.39 -23.52
C GLN A 99 26.25 9.19 -22.64
N GLY A 100 25.31 8.36 -23.11
CA GLY A 100 24.73 7.28 -22.30
C GLY A 100 23.63 7.79 -21.37
N ILE A 101 23.00 6.87 -20.64
CA ILE A 101 21.92 7.16 -19.67
C ILE A 101 22.57 7.12 -18.28
N SER A 102 22.45 8.21 -17.51
CA SER A 102 22.90 8.24 -16.11
C SER A 102 22.01 7.40 -15.19
N LYS A 103 22.51 7.04 -14.01
CA LYS A 103 21.71 6.31 -12.99
C LYS A 103 20.41 7.03 -12.66
N GLU A 104 20.46 8.35 -12.48
CA GLU A 104 19.29 9.16 -12.13
C GLU A 104 18.27 9.21 -13.28
N GLU A 105 18.73 9.36 -14.53
CA GLU A 105 17.86 9.26 -15.70
C GLU A 105 17.23 7.87 -15.83
N ALA A 106 17.99 6.80 -15.56
CA ALA A 106 17.46 5.44 -15.55
C ALA A 106 16.41 5.21 -14.45
N LEU A 107 16.60 5.80 -13.26
CA LEU A 107 15.60 5.79 -12.18
C LEU A 107 14.32 6.53 -12.60
N LEU A 108 14.47 7.68 -13.26
CA LEU A 108 13.32 8.47 -13.75
C LEU A 108 12.55 7.72 -14.84
N MET A 109 13.26 7.14 -15.81
CA MET A 109 12.68 6.28 -16.84
C MET A 109 11.94 5.09 -16.23
N SER A 110 12.56 4.42 -15.24
CA SER A 110 11.94 3.30 -14.52
C SER A 110 10.65 3.70 -13.83
N ALA A 111 10.61 4.87 -13.19
CA ALA A 111 9.38 5.37 -12.56
C ALA A 111 8.24 5.62 -13.55
N VAL A 112 8.55 6.07 -14.79
CA VAL A 112 7.54 6.20 -15.84
C VAL A 112 7.09 4.83 -16.35
N VAL A 113 8.03 3.89 -16.55
CA VAL A 113 7.71 2.51 -16.95
C VAL A 113 6.81 1.81 -15.92
N ASP A 114 7.08 1.98 -14.63
CA ASP A 114 6.23 1.45 -13.54
C ASP A 114 4.79 1.97 -13.65
N ARG A 115 4.61 3.25 -13.99
CA ARG A 115 3.28 3.83 -14.21
C ARG A 115 2.61 3.26 -15.46
N MET A 116 3.36 3.13 -16.56
CA MET A 116 2.85 2.51 -17.79
C MET A 116 2.41 1.06 -17.54
N LYS A 117 3.19 0.26 -16.81
CA LYS A 117 2.84 -1.12 -16.44
C LYS A 117 1.50 -1.20 -15.74
N ARG A 118 1.28 -0.36 -14.73
CA ARG A 118 0.02 -0.33 -14.00
C ARG A 118 -1.14 0.16 -14.87
N ALA A 119 -0.95 1.22 -15.63
CA ALA A 119 -2.00 1.75 -16.51
C ALA A 119 -2.43 0.73 -17.59
N VAL A 120 -1.48 -0.03 -18.14
CA VAL A 120 -1.76 -1.13 -19.07
C VAL A 120 -2.41 -2.31 -18.34
N GLY A 121 -1.94 -2.66 -17.14
CA GLY A 121 -2.56 -3.68 -16.29
C GLY A 121 -4.04 -3.38 -15.99
N ASP A 122 -4.35 -2.16 -15.57
CA ASP A 122 -5.73 -1.70 -15.31
C ASP A 122 -6.61 -1.81 -16.56
N LEU A 123 -6.05 -1.52 -17.75
CA LEU A 123 -6.77 -1.67 -19.01
C LEU A 123 -7.09 -3.14 -19.31
N ILE A 124 -6.13 -4.04 -19.10
CA ILE A 124 -6.31 -5.49 -19.29
C ILE A 124 -7.34 -6.03 -18.31
N GLU A 125 -7.29 -5.61 -17.04
CA GLU A 125 -8.24 -6.02 -16.01
C GLU A 125 -9.67 -5.55 -16.34
N ARG A 126 -9.83 -4.30 -16.80
CA ARG A 126 -11.13 -3.81 -17.31
C ARG A 126 -11.63 -4.64 -18.49
N ALA A 127 -10.78 -4.91 -19.47
CA ALA A 127 -11.15 -5.72 -20.62
C ALA A 127 -11.62 -7.12 -20.18
N ASN A 128 -10.90 -7.75 -19.24
CA ASN A 128 -11.28 -9.04 -18.67
C ASN A 128 -12.63 -9.00 -17.94
N ALA A 129 -12.85 -7.98 -17.12
CA ALA A 129 -14.10 -7.80 -16.38
C ALA A 129 -15.31 -7.57 -17.29
N GLU A 130 -15.13 -6.92 -18.45
CA GLU A 130 -16.20 -6.60 -19.39
C GLU A 130 -16.46 -7.71 -20.41
N LEU A 131 -15.39 -8.31 -20.98
CA LEU A 131 -15.50 -9.22 -22.13
C LEU A 131 -15.58 -10.70 -21.73
N GLN A 132 -14.86 -11.13 -20.70
CA GLN A 132 -14.80 -12.55 -20.34
C GLN A 132 -16.16 -13.12 -19.89
N PRO A 133 -16.99 -12.39 -19.10
CA PRO A 133 -18.33 -12.86 -18.77
C PRO A 133 -19.22 -13.04 -20.03
N ILE A 134 -19.03 -12.20 -21.05
CA ILE A 134 -19.76 -12.31 -22.32
C ILE A 134 -19.29 -13.55 -23.09
N ALA A 135 -17.97 -13.78 -23.17
CA ALA A 135 -17.41 -14.97 -23.79
C ALA A 135 -17.94 -16.24 -23.13
N ASN A 136 -17.94 -16.30 -21.79
CA ASN A 136 -18.45 -17.43 -21.01
C ASN A 136 -19.96 -17.67 -21.23
N ALA A 137 -20.74 -16.61 -21.47
CA ALA A 137 -22.18 -16.70 -21.70
C ALA A 137 -22.53 -17.13 -23.14
N VAL A 138 -21.77 -16.67 -24.15
CA VAL A 138 -22.06 -16.89 -25.57
C VAL A 138 -21.37 -18.13 -26.13
N GLY A 139 -20.13 -18.41 -25.70
CA GLY A 139 -19.27 -19.43 -26.27
C GLY A 139 -19.81 -20.86 -26.21
N PRO A 140 -20.22 -21.38 -25.04
CA PRO A 140 -20.74 -22.74 -24.93
C PRO A 140 -22.02 -22.98 -25.75
N PRO A 141 -23.03 -22.07 -25.74
CA PRO A 141 -24.21 -22.20 -26.60
C PRO A 141 -23.94 -22.20 -28.11
N THR A 142 -22.86 -21.55 -28.57
CA THR A 142 -22.50 -21.50 -29.99
C THR A 142 -21.68 -22.69 -30.48
N GLY A 143 -21.33 -23.63 -29.59
CA GLY A 143 -20.49 -24.77 -29.90
C GLY A 143 -19.03 -24.38 -30.14
N CYS A 144 -18.57 -23.27 -29.56
CA CYS A 144 -17.16 -22.91 -29.55
C CYS A 144 -16.38 -23.86 -28.64
N ASP A 145 -15.12 -24.13 -28.99
CA ASP A 145 -14.24 -24.92 -28.15
C ASP A 145 -13.97 -24.21 -26.81
N ASP A 146 -13.92 -24.97 -25.71
CA ASP A 146 -13.72 -24.43 -24.36
C ASP A 146 -12.46 -23.56 -24.25
N TRP A 147 -11.35 -23.98 -24.86
CA TRP A 147 -10.08 -23.23 -24.85
C TRP A 147 -10.20 -21.85 -25.51
N ALA A 148 -11.03 -21.73 -26.55
CA ALA A 148 -11.24 -20.47 -27.26
C ALA A 148 -12.11 -19.51 -26.43
N VAL A 149 -13.02 -20.05 -25.62
CA VAL A 149 -13.81 -19.28 -24.65
C VAL A 149 -12.93 -18.80 -23.50
N GLU A 150 -12.10 -19.69 -22.93
CA GLU A 150 -11.21 -19.37 -21.81
C GLU A 150 -10.17 -18.30 -22.16
N LEU A 151 -9.62 -18.32 -23.38
CA LEU A 151 -8.59 -17.38 -23.82
C LEU A 151 -9.12 -16.15 -24.58
N PHE A 152 -10.44 -16.02 -24.74
CA PHE A 152 -11.04 -15.01 -25.62
C PHE A 152 -10.52 -13.60 -25.32
N THR A 153 -10.61 -13.17 -24.05
CA THR A 153 -10.23 -11.80 -23.69
C THR A 153 -8.72 -11.59 -23.78
N GLU A 154 -7.92 -12.60 -23.44
CA GLU A 154 -6.47 -12.55 -23.59
C GLU A 154 -6.07 -12.35 -25.05
N GLU A 155 -6.70 -13.05 -25.99
CA GLU A 155 -6.43 -12.91 -27.42
C GLU A 155 -6.92 -11.55 -27.97
N VAL A 156 -8.02 -11.00 -27.44
CA VAL A 156 -8.43 -9.62 -27.77
C VAL A 156 -7.39 -8.60 -27.32
N VAL A 157 -6.85 -8.75 -26.10
CA VAL A 157 -5.78 -7.88 -25.58
C VAL A 157 -4.49 -8.02 -26.37
N ARG A 158 -4.06 -9.27 -26.66
CA ARG A 158 -2.88 -9.57 -27.48
C ARG A 158 -3.00 -9.02 -28.90
N GLY A 159 -4.21 -9.03 -29.45
CA GLY A 159 -4.52 -8.47 -30.77
C GLY A 159 -4.56 -6.94 -30.80
N GLY A 160 -4.51 -6.26 -29.66
CA GLY A 160 -4.67 -4.81 -29.55
C GLY A 160 -3.38 -4.02 -29.22
N PRO A 161 -3.48 -2.69 -29.15
CA PRO A 161 -2.32 -1.81 -28.99
C PRO A 161 -1.66 -1.91 -27.60
N ALA A 162 -2.38 -2.39 -26.59
CA ALA A 162 -1.86 -2.60 -25.23
C ALA A 162 -0.71 -3.61 -25.21
N PHE A 163 -0.79 -4.63 -26.07
CA PHE A 163 0.24 -5.66 -26.20
C PHE A 163 1.59 -5.08 -26.64
N CYS A 164 1.58 -4.19 -27.64
CA CYS A 164 2.81 -3.54 -28.12
C CYS A 164 3.52 -2.75 -27.02
N VAL A 165 2.76 -2.04 -26.19
CA VAL A 165 3.31 -1.29 -25.05
C VAL A 165 3.88 -2.26 -24.01
N SER A 166 3.17 -3.31 -23.64
CA SER A 166 3.65 -4.37 -22.73
C SER A 166 4.94 -5.05 -23.22
N LEU A 167 5.03 -5.33 -24.51
CA LEU A 167 6.20 -5.93 -25.15
C LEU A 167 7.43 -5.03 -25.00
N VAL A 168 7.29 -3.76 -25.36
CA VAL A 168 8.38 -2.77 -25.28
C VAL A 168 8.81 -2.55 -23.83
N ILE A 169 7.86 -2.48 -22.89
CA ILE A 169 8.16 -2.40 -21.46
C ILE A 169 9.00 -3.59 -21.00
N SER A 170 8.58 -4.81 -21.35
CA SER A 170 9.25 -6.06 -20.92
C SER A 170 10.69 -6.15 -21.42
N LEU A 171 11.01 -5.53 -22.57
CA LEU A 171 12.35 -5.46 -23.12
C LEU A 171 13.21 -4.35 -22.50
N LEU A 172 12.60 -3.23 -22.12
CA LEU A 172 13.31 -2.08 -21.54
C LEU A 172 13.66 -2.27 -20.07
N GLU A 173 12.75 -2.87 -19.31
CA GLU A 173 12.84 -2.97 -17.86
C GLU A 173 14.17 -3.58 -17.37
N PRO A 174 14.66 -4.73 -17.88
CA PRO A 174 15.93 -5.30 -17.42
C PRO A 174 17.13 -4.36 -17.61
N SER A 175 17.15 -3.64 -18.74
CA SER A 175 18.23 -2.69 -19.06
C SER A 175 18.18 -1.46 -18.16
N LEU A 176 16.98 -0.88 -17.96
CA LEU A 176 16.79 0.27 -17.10
C LEU A 176 17.12 -0.05 -15.63
N ARG A 177 16.70 -1.22 -15.14
CA ARG A 177 17.03 -1.67 -13.78
C ARG A 177 18.53 -1.81 -13.58
N THR A 178 19.24 -2.39 -14.55
CA THR A 178 20.70 -2.52 -14.51
C THR A 178 21.38 -1.15 -14.47
N LEU A 179 20.97 -0.21 -15.32
CA LEU A 179 21.51 1.16 -15.36
C LEU A 179 21.19 1.97 -14.09
N ALA A 180 20.02 1.73 -13.50
CA ALA A 180 19.58 2.34 -12.25
C ALA A 180 20.21 1.67 -11.00
N GLU A 181 21.01 0.62 -11.18
CA GLU A 181 21.57 -0.22 -10.11
C GLU A 181 20.47 -0.82 -9.19
N LEU A 182 19.30 -1.08 -9.75
CA LEU A 182 18.19 -1.74 -9.08
C LEU A 182 18.38 -3.26 -9.18
N GLY A 183 18.73 -3.91 -8.07
CA GLY A 183 18.82 -5.37 -7.99
C GLY A 183 17.48 -6.07 -8.22
N SER A 184 17.46 -7.38 -8.46
CA SER A 184 16.22 -8.17 -8.62
C SER A 184 15.34 -8.18 -7.36
N TRP A 185 15.95 -7.88 -6.21
CA TRP A 185 15.30 -7.86 -4.91
C TRP A 185 15.31 -6.45 -4.32
N GLN A 186 14.23 -6.10 -3.62
CA GLN A 186 14.18 -4.94 -2.75
C GLN A 186 13.82 -5.41 -1.34
N ILE A 187 14.71 -5.17 -0.38
CA ILE A 187 14.47 -5.50 1.03
C ILE A 187 13.72 -4.34 1.68
N ILE A 188 12.46 -4.60 2.01
CA ILE A 188 11.58 -3.63 2.66
C ILE A 188 11.79 -3.68 4.17
N SER A 189 11.74 -4.89 4.75
CA SER A 189 12.07 -5.15 6.16
C SER A 189 13.22 -6.14 6.20
N PRO A 190 14.42 -5.78 6.70
CA PRO A 190 15.55 -6.69 6.77
C PRO A 190 15.34 -7.77 7.83
N ALA A 191 15.91 -8.95 7.58
CA ALA A 191 15.96 -10.02 8.56
C ALA A 191 16.82 -9.65 9.78
N PRO A 192 16.47 -10.08 11.00
CA PRO A 192 17.30 -9.85 12.20
C PRO A 192 18.64 -10.60 12.14
N GLU A 193 18.68 -11.72 11.42
CA GLU A 193 19.86 -12.55 11.20
C GLU A 193 20.20 -12.58 9.71
N LYS A 194 21.48 -12.78 9.38
CA LYS A 194 21.92 -12.84 7.97
C LYS A 194 21.28 -14.00 7.20
N THR A 195 20.96 -15.08 7.91
CA THR A 195 20.38 -16.31 7.37
C THR A 195 19.11 -16.62 8.15
N LEU A 196 17.97 -16.64 7.48
CA LEU A 196 16.71 -17.13 8.04
C LEU A 196 16.48 -18.57 7.62
N LEU A 197 16.06 -19.40 8.56
CA LEU A 197 15.71 -20.80 8.31
C LEU A 197 14.19 -20.97 8.37
N ALA A 198 13.64 -21.58 7.32
CA ALA A 198 12.22 -21.92 7.22
C ALA A 198 12.07 -23.41 6.90
N LYS A 199 11.17 -24.11 7.59
CA LYS A 199 10.85 -25.52 7.35
C LYS A 199 9.89 -25.71 6.17
N ASN A 200 9.15 -24.67 5.80
CA ASN A 200 8.14 -24.74 4.74
C ASN A 200 8.04 -23.41 3.99
N VAL A 201 7.61 -23.49 2.73
CA VAL A 201 7.22 -22.33 1.92
C VAL A 201 5.78 -22.52 1.48
N TYR A 202 4.96 -21.49 1.64
CA TYR A 202 3.57 -21.49 1.22
C TYR A 202 3.29 -20.37 0.23
N HIS A 203 2.34 -20.63 -0.67
CA HIS A 203 1.84 -19.66 -1.65
C HIS A 203 0.43 -19.22 -1.27
N ALA A 204 0.21 -17.91 -1.27
CA ALA A 204 -1.08 -17.29 -1.11
C ALA A 204 -1.31 -16.25 -2.20
N GLN A 205 -2.55 -16.11 -2.67
CA GLN A 205 -2.91 -15.02 -3.56
C GLN A 205 -2.76 -13.67 -2.87
N GLU A 206 -3.22 -13.55 -1.63
CA GLU A 206 -3.11 -12.32 -0.85
C GLU A 206 -2.63 -12.64 0.56
N LEU A 207 -1.77 -11.78 1.11
CA LEU A 207 -1.35 -11.88 2.50
C LEU A 207 -2.56 -11.78 3.46
N TYR A 208 -3.62 -11.06 3.06
CA TYR A 208 -4.80 -10.81 3.88
C TYR A 208 -5.48 -12.12 4.29
N ALA A 209 -5.57 -13.07 3.34
CA ALA A 209 -6.15 -14.38 3.58
C ALA A 209 -5.39 -15.22 4.61
N CYS A 210 -4.11 -14.90 4.85
CA CYS A 210 -3.23 -15.64 5.75
C CYS A 210 -3.25 -15.13 7.18
N MET A 211 -3.79 -13.93 7.47
CA MET A 211 -3.67 -13.29 8.80
C MET A 211 -4.28 -14.10 9.94
N LYS A 212 -5.25 -14.98 9.62
CA LYS A 212 -5.94 -15.85 10.59
C LYS A 212 -5.19 -17.14 10.91
N LEU A 213 -4.08 -17.41 10.23
CA LEU A 213 -3.36 -18.66 10.33
C LEU A 213 -2.25 -18.58 11.39
N SER A 214 -1.98 -19.71 12.02
CA SER A 214 -0.79 -19.93 12.83
C SER A 214 -0.07 -21.17 12.28
N PHE A 215 1.18 -20.99 11.85
CA PHE A 215 1.97 -22.08 11.28
C PHE A 215 2.68 -22.86 12.39
N ALA A 216 2.73 -24.19 12.31
CA ALA A 216 3.35 -25.01 13.35
C ALA A 216 4.89 -24.88 13.40
N SER A 217 5.50 -24.42 12.31
CA SER A 217 6.94 -24.31 12.14
C SER A 217 7.29 -23.05 11.35
N PRO A 218 8.52 -22.52 11.49
CA PRO A 218 8.99 -21.37 10.72
C PRO A 218 8.74 -21.54 9.22
N CYS A 219 8.09 -20.57 8.57
CA CYS A 219 7.76 -20.65 7.15
C CYS A 219 8.00 -19.35 6.38
N VAL A 220 8.14 -19.47 5.05
CA VAL A 220 8.12 -18.36 4.10
C VAL A 220 6.75 -18.29 3.44
N LEU A 221 6.20 -17.09 3.31
CA LEU A 221 5.01 -16.83 2.50
C LEU A 221 5.41 -16.17 1.20
N VAL A 222 4.99 -16.76 0.09
CA VAL A 222 5.08 -16.18 -1.26
C VAL A 222 3.68 -15.67 -1.59
N CYS A 223 3.51 -14.35 -1.58
CA CYS A 223 2.22 -13.69 -1.76
C CYS A 223 2.18 -12.99 -3.12
N ASP A 224 1.11 -13.18 -3.89
CA ASP A 224 0.93 -12.42 -5.14
C ASP A 224 0.62 -10.94 -4.84
N ARG A 225 -0.15 -10.67 -3.77
CA ARG A 225 -0.55 -9.31 -3.37
C ARG A 225 -0.33 -9.02 -1.89
N VAL A 226 0.08 -7.78 -1.61
CA VAL A 226 0.22 -7.19 -0.27
C VAL A 226 -0.39 -5.78 -0.32
N THR A 227 -1.54 -5.61 0.31
CA THR A 227 -2.32 -4.37 0.31
C THR A 227 -1.82 -3.35 1.34
N GLY A 228 -1.15 -3.78 2.40
CA GLY A 228 -0.68 -2.92 3.49
C GLY A 228 -1.62 -2.90 4.70
N GLU A 229 -2.80 -3.50 4.60
CA GLU A 229 -3.82 -3.54 5.65
C GLU A 229 -3.77 -4.83 6.49
N GLU A 230 -2.89 -5.78 6.12
CA GLU A 230 -2.77 -7.13 6.70
C GLU A 230 -1.91 -7.19 7.95
N ASP A 231 -2.16 -8.20 8.78
CA ASP A 231 -1.19 -8.64 9.79
C ASP A 231 -0.41 -9.87 9.32
N ILE A 232 0.84 -10.01 9.77
CA ILE A 232 1.72 -11.13 9.39
C ILE A 232 1.45 -12.32 10.34
N PRO A 233 1.18 -13.54 9.83
CA PRO A 233 0.83 -14.69 10.66
C PRO A 233 1.98 -15.21 11.51
N GLU A 234 1.63 -15.92 12.59
CA GLU A 234 2.59 -16.52 13.52
C GLU A 234 3.54 -17.52 12.83
N ASN A 235 4.80 -17.52 13.25
CA ASN A 235 5.88 -18.35 12.70
C ASN A 235 6.19 -18.09 11.21
N CYS A 236 5.65 -17.03 10.60
CA CYS A 236 6.16 -16.53 9.34
C CYS A 236 7.49 -15.80 9.58
N VAL A 237 8.58 -16.27 8.96
CA VAL A 237 9.91 -15.64 9.08
C VAL A 237 10.21 -14.71 7.90
N ALA A 238 9.54 -14.92 6.77
CA ALA A 238 9.69 -14.09 5.59
C ALA A 238 8.42 -14.02 4.74
N VAL A 239 8.14 -12.86 4.17
CA VAL A 239 7.14 -12.61 3.15
C VAL A 239 7.84 -12.13 1.88
N VAL A 240 7.63 -12.83 0.78
CA VAL A 240 8.11 -12.50 -0.56
C VAL A 240 6.92 -12.13 -1.43
N THR A 241 6.96 -10.98 -2.08
CA THR A 241 5.86 -10.47 -2.91
C THR A 241 6.36 -9.83 -4.20
N ARG A 242 5.48 -9.65 -5.18
CA ARG A 242 5.72 -8.82 -6.38
C ARG A 242 5.31 -7.37 -6.18
N ASP A 243 4.39 -7.13 -5.24
CA ASP A 243 4.03 -5.77 -4.86
C ASP A 243 5.25 -5.06 -4.26
N SER A 244 5.36 -3.75 -4.51
CA SER A 244 6.48 -2.92 -4.07
C SER A 244 6.01 -1.97 -2.97
N PRO A 245 5.78 -2.44 -1.74
CA PRO A 245 5.37 -1.55 -0.68
C PRO A 245 6.47 -0.55 -0.34
N ASP A 246 6.09 0.69 -0.03
CA ASP A 246 7.06 1.69 0.41
C ASP A 246 7.73 1.25 1.71
N MET A 247 8.99 1.65 1.91
CA MET A 247 9.75 1.25 3.09
C MET A 247 9.14 1.79 4.38
N LEU A 248 8.38 2.89 4.32
CA LEU A 248 7.76 3.51 5.49
C LEU A 248 6.24 3.27 5.56
N SER A 249 5.73 2.28 4.80
CA SER A 249 4.34 1.81 4.87
C SER A 249 4.03 1.08 6.18
N HIS A 250 2.74 0.96 6.54
CA HIS A 250 2.33 0.26 7.77
C HIS A 250 2.80 -1.19 7.82
N ILE A 251 2.68 -1.94 6.70
CA ILE A 251 3.14 -3.33 6.64
C ILE A 251 4.66 -3.45 6.80
N ALA A 252 5.43 -2.51 6.25
CA ALA A 252 6.88 -2.48 6.43
C ALA A 252 7.27 -2.22 7.89
N VAL A 253 6.55 -1.33 8.58
CA VAL A 253 6.76 -1.07 10.01
C VAL A 253 6.39 -2.30 10.86
N ARG A 254 5.26 -2.96 10.58
CA ARG A 254 4.87 -4.20 11.26
C ARG A 254 5.90 -5.32 11.07
N ALA A 255 6.31 -5.57 9.83
CA ALA A 255 7.32 -6.58 9.51
C ALA A 255 8.62 -6.36 10.30
N ARG A 256 9.12 -5.12 10.41
CA ARG A 256 10.33 -4.81 11.18
C ARG A 256 10.18 -5.06 12.67
N ASN A 257 9.05 -4.63 13.25
CA ASN A 257 8.79 -4.80 14.68
C ASN A 257 8.63 -6.29 15.05
N GLU A 258 8.06 -7.08 14.15
CA GLU A 258 7.91 -8.54 14.28
C GLU A 258 9.18 -9.30 13.86
N LYS A 259 10.20 -8.60 13.35
CA LYS A 259 11.46 -9.15 12.86
C LYS A 259 11.27 -10.16 11.72
N VAL A 260 10.30 -9.89 10.87
CA VAL A 260 9.99 -10.66 9.65
C VAL A 260 10.68 -9.99 8.47
N LEU A 261 11.34 -10.80 7.64
CA LEU A 261 11.87 -10.34 6.35
C LEU A 261 10.69 -10.03 5.43
N LEU A 262 10.59 -8.80 4.92
CA LEU A 262 9.65 -8.45 3.85
C LEU A 262 10.45 -8.01 2.64
N ALA A 263 10.28 -8.70 1.52
CA ALA A 263 11.02 -8.41 0.30
C ALA A 263 10.16 -8.46 -0.95
N THR A 264 10.45 -7.54 -1.87
CA THR A 264 9.87 -7.52 -3.20
C THR A 264 10.83 -8.21 -4.17
N CYS A 265 10.32 -9.17 -4.94
CA CYS A 265 11.01 -9.77 -6.07
C CYS A 265 10.51 -9.13 -7.37
N HIS A 266 11.40 -8.48 -8.11
CA HIS A 266 11.08 -7.86 -9.40
C HIS A 266 11.40 -8.77 -10.59
N ASP A 267 12.08 -9.89 -10.37
CA ASP A 267 12.33 -10.91 -11.38
C ASP A 267 11.19 -11.93 -11.40
N GLU A 268 10.35 -11.86 -12.43
CA GLU A 268 9.18 -12.73 -12.59
C GLU A 268 9.59 -14.21 -12.66
N ALA A 269 10.69 -14.53 -13.34
CA ALA A 269 11.14 -15.91 -13.47
C ALA A 269 11.63 -16.46 -12.13
N GLU A 270 12.30 -15.63 -11.33
CA GLU A 270 12.72 -16.01 -9.98
C GLU A 270 11.52 -16.18 -9.03
N PHE A 271 10.55 -15.25 -9.05
CA PHE A 271 9.35 -15.34 -8.23
C PHE A 271 8.52 -16.59 -8.56
N GLU A 272 8.25 -16.83 -9.84
CA GLU A 272 7.50 -18.01 -10.29
C GLU A 272 8.28 -19.31 -10.05
N ARG A 273 9.62 -19.29 -10.09
CA ARG A 273 10.44 -20.44 -9.71
C ARG A 273 10.20 -20.83 -8.25
N ILE A 274 10.19 -19.87 -7.32
CA ILE A 274 9.95 -20.12 -5.89
C ILE A 274 8.49 -20.60 -5.69
N LYS A 275 7.54 -19.92 -6.31
CA LYS A 275 6.10 -20.22 -6.21
C LYS A 275 5.76 -21.61 -6.74
N ALA A 276 6.12 -21.93 -7.98
CA ALA A 276 5.72 -23.18 -8.61
C ALA A 276 6.47 -24.41 -8.07
N ASN A 277 7.77 -24.27 -7.81
CA ASN A 277 8.61 -25.44 -7.51
C ASN A 277 8.67 -25.77 -6.02
N GLU A 278 8.38 -24.83 -5.13
CA GLU A 278 8.75 -24.94 -3.71
C GLU A 278 7.61 -24.59 -2.77
N ALA A 279 6.72 -23.67 -3.16
CA ALA A 279 5.58 -23.31 -2.35
C ALA A 279 4.46 -24.35 -2.42
N ALA A 280 3.94 -24.75 -1.26
CA ALA A 280 2.66 -25.45 -1.15
C ALA A 280 1.52 -24.41 -1.07
N PRO A 281 0.30 -24.69 -1.57
CA PRO A 281 -0.81 -23.77 -1.34
C PRO A 281 -1.05 -23.61 0.17
N VAL A 282 -1.34 -22.39 0.61
CA VAL A 282 -1.70 -22.13 2.01
C VAL A 282 -2.95 -22.95 2.38
N PRO A 283 -2.95 -23.66 3.53
CA PRO A 283 -4.10 -24.46 3.94
C PRO A 283 -5.33 -23.58 4.20
N THR A 284 -6.48 -24.05 3.73
CA THR A 284 -7.75 -23.29 3.73
C THR A 284 -8.56 -23.44 5.02
N SER A 285 -8.17 -24.31 5.95
CA SER A 285 -8.90 -24.50 7.21
C SER A 285 -8.64 -23.34 8.17
N ALA A 286 -9.69 -22.55 8.38
CA ALA A 286 -9.79 -21.55 9.44
C ALA A 286 -9.95 -22.22 10.82
N ALA A 287 -9.52 -21.50 11.85
CA ALA A 287 -9.59 -21.82 13.28
C ALA A 287 -8.49 -22.76 13.80
N GLY A 288 -7.44 -22.17 14.39
CA GLY A 288 -6.67 -22.75 15.51
C GLY A 288 -5.86 -24.02 15.28
N ASP A 289 -6.05 -24.71 14.17
CA ASP A 289 -5.40 -25.97 13.85
C ASP A 289 -4.15 -25.69 13.02
N ALA A 290 -3.03 -26.28 13.46
CA ALA A 290 -1.74 -26.23 12.79
C ALA A 290 -1.91 -26.35 11.26
N ALA A 291 -1.59 -25.28 10.54
CA ALA A 291 -1.46 -25.31 9.08
C ALA A 291 -0.64 -26.55 8.70
N GLY A 292 -1.26 -27.45 7.91
CA GLY A 292 -0.72 -28.79 7.63
C GLY A 292 0.76 -28.77 7.28
N ASP A 293 1.47 -29.80 7.76
CA ASP A 293 2.89 -30.05 7.47
C ASP A 293 3.09 -29.87 5.96
N GLY A 294 3.78 -28.80 5.57
CA GLY A 294 4.12 -28.56 4.17
C GLY A 294 5.07 -29.63 3.66
N ARG A 295 5.91 -29.29 2.70
CA ARG A 295 6.87 -30.27 2.15
C ARG A 295 7.94 -30.74 3.16
N ASN A 296 7.95 -30.19 4.39
CA ASN A 296 8.87 -30.51 5.47
C ASN A 296 10.35 -30.42 5.01
N GLN A 297 10.63 -29.42 4.18
CA GLN A 297 11.92 -29.17 3.56
C GLN A 297 12.48 -27.87 4.13
N TRP A 298 13.69 -27.91 4.69
CA TRP A 298 14.33 -26.69 5.18
C TRP A 298 14.88 -25.85 4.03
N PHE A 299 14.75 -24.53 4.19
CA PHE A 299 15.24 -23.51 3.29
C PHE A 299 16.00 -22.45 4.08
N ALA A 300 17.11 -22.00 3.50
CA ALA A 300 17.90 -20.88 3.99
C ALA A 300 17.67 -19.67 3.08
N LEU A 301 17.26 -18.56 3.68
CA LEU A 301 17.14 -17.27 3.04
C LEU A 301 18.27 -16.39 3.53
N ASN A 302 19.22 -16.06 2.64
CA ASN A 302 20.36 -15.22 3.01
C ASN A 302 20.24 -13.84 2.38
N SER A 303 20.27 -12.80 3.23
CA SER A 303 20.44 -11.42 2.78
C SER A 303 21.91 -11.16 2.49
N THR A 304 22.22 -10.84 1.24
CA THR A 304 23.58 -10.49 0.81
C THR A 304 23.89 -9.03 1.15
N GLY A 305 25.17 -8.69 1.25
CA GLY A 305 25.61 -7.31 1.50
C GLY A 305 25.24 -6.31 0.39
N SER A 306 24.80 -6.79 -0.77
CA SER A 306 24.32 -5.99 -1.90
C SER A 306 22.79 -5.81 -1.91
N GLY A 307 22.08 -6.20 -0.85
CA GLY A 307 20.62 -6.10 -0.77
C GLY A 307 19.86 -7.15 -1.61
N SER A 308 20.55 -8.15 -2.16
CA SER A 308 19.92 -9.29 -2.83
C SER A 308 19.57 -10.39 -1.83
N LEU A 309 18.52 -11.17 -2.12
CA LEU A 309 18.21 -12.39 -1.39
C LEU A 309 18.66 -13.61 -2.18
N THR A 310 19.25 -14.56 -1.48
CA THR A 310 19.44 -15.90 -2.01
C THR A 310 18.52 -16.84 -1.25
N TYR A 311 18.00 -17.82 -1.98
CA TYR A 311 17.08 -18.81 -1.48
C TYR A 311 17.60 -20.18 -1.89
N GLU A 312 17.84 -21.06 -0.92
CA GLU A 312 18.36 -22.39 -1.17
C GLU A 312 17.76 -23.44 -0.22
N ARG A 313 17.65 -24.68 -0.70
CA ARG A 313 17.32 -25.82 0.17
C ARG A 313 18.51 -26.13 1.06
N CYS A 314 18.24 -26.42 2.33
CA CYS A 314 19.25 -26.84 3.28
C CYS A 314 18.78 -28.04 4.08
N ASP A 315 19.73 -28.67 4.78
CA ASP A 315 19.41 -29.71 5.76
C ASP A 315 18.80 -29.08 7.02
N ALA A 316 18.10 -29.90 7.80
CA ALA A 316 17.63 -29.48 9.11
C ALA A 316 18.80 -28.97 9.96
N PRO A 317 18.63 -27.85 10.69
CA PRO A 317 19.70 -27.31 11.53
C PRO A 317 20.15 -28.37 12.56
N GLY A 318 21.46 -28.65 12.59
CA GLY A 318 22.05 -29.67 13.45
C GLY A 318 22.00 -29.29 14.93
N GLY A 319 21.01 -29.82 15.65
CA GLY A 319 20.86 -29.72 17.10
C GLY A 319 19.73 -30.66 17.55
N GLN A 320 19.80 -31.19 18.79
CA GLN A 320 18.71 -31.98 19.37
C GLN A 320 17.37 -31.27 19.14
N GLU A 321 16.31 -32.05 18.84
CA GLU A 321 14.91 -31.60 18.73
C GLU A 321 14.37 -31.06 20.08
N SER A 322 15.06 -30.11 20.70
CA SER A 322 14.46 -29.19 21.65
C SER A 322 13.85 -28.06 20.81
N GLY A 323 12.58 -28.21 20.45
CA GLY A 323 11.75 -27.25 19.70
C GLY A 323 12.34 -25.86 19.56
N ALA A 324 13.22 -25.69 18.58
CA ALA A 324 13.69 -24.39 18.11
C ALA A 324 12.56 -23.82 17.26
N ALA A 325 11.47 -23.43 17.93
CA ALA A 325 10.65 -22.34 17.44
C ALA A 325 11.63 -21.21 17.16
N ALA A 326 11.89 -20.91 15.88
CA ALA A 326 12.48 -19.63 15.54
C ALA A 326 11.57 -18.60 16.19
N ALA A 327 12.10 -17.92 17.20
CA ALA A 327 11.30 -17.19 18.15
C ALA A 327 10.72 -15.93 17.47
N THR A 328 9.60 -16.08 16.77
CA THR A 328 8.65 -14.99 16.52
C THR A 328 7.82 -14.69 17.77
N GLY A 329 8.15 -15.31 18.91
CA GLY A 329 7.61 -14.94 20.20
C GLY A 329 8.06 -13.53 20.56
N VAL A 330 7.22 -12.55 20.23
CA VAL A 330 7.17 -11.23 20.88
C VAL A 330 7.51 -11.42 22.35
N SER A 331 8.41 -10.58 22.88
CA SER A 331 8.90 -10.73 24.25
C SER A 331 7.72 -10.94 25.22
N ARG A 332 7.79 -12.02 26.01
CA ARG A 332 6.66 -12.63 26.73
C ARG A 332 6.13 -11.84 27.94
N ASN A 333 6.24 -10.50 27.96
CA ASN A 333 5.80 -9.67 29.09
C ASN A 333 5.12 -8.35 28.69
N VAL A 334 4.65 -8.20 27.44
CA VAL A 334 3.84 -7.04 27.08
C VAL A 334 2.49 -7.13 27.81
N ARG A 335 2.12 -6.08 28.53
CA ARG A 335 0.82 -5.96 29.21
C ARG A 335 0.16 -4.65 28.79
N ILE A 336 -1.11 -4.73 28.45
CA ILE A 336 -1.94 -3.55 28.23
C ILE A 336 -2.49 -3.14 29.60
N SER A 337 -2.15 -1.93 30.08
CA SER A 337 -2.90 -1.34 31.20
C SER A 337 -4.30 -1.01 30.72
N SER A 338 -5.34 -1.11 31.56
CA SER A 338 -6.69 -0.67 31.20
C SER A 338 -7.04 0.64 31.93
N PRO A 339 -6.66 1.80 31.38
CA PRO A 339 -7.00 3.08 31.98
C PRO A 339 -8.49 3.23 32.21
N LYS A 340 -8.85 3.84 33.33
CA LYS A 340 -10.23 4.20 33.65
C LYS A 340 -10.51 5.64 33.23
N TRP A 341 -11.78 5.93 32.96
CA TRP A 341 -12.23 7.29 32.69
C TRP A 341 -11.85 8.24 33.83
N ARG A 342 -11.27 9.40 33.47
CA ARG A 342 -10.67 10.37 34.41
C ARG A 342 -11.52 11.63 34.65
N GLY A 343 -12.82 11.60 34.34
CA GLY A 343 -13.73 12.71 34.67
C GLY A 343 -13.95 13.76 33.58
N LYS A 344 -13.28 13.66 32.43
CA LYS A 344 -13.37 14.64 31.32
C LYS A 344 -13.70 13.96 30.01
N TYR A 345 -14.44 14.65 29.15
CA TYR A 345 -14.79 14.20 27.80
C TYR A 345 -13.83 14.73 26.72
N ALA A 346 -13.09 15.79 27.01
CA ALA A 346 -12.09 16.37 26.13
C ALA A 346 -10.91 16.88 26.96
N VAL A 347 -9.70 16.68 26.45
CA VAL A 347 -8.46 17.19 27.04
C VAL A 347 -7.61 17.85 25.94
N GLY A 348 -7.12 19.06 26.20
CA GLY A 348 -6.12 19.69 25.34
C GLY A 348 -4.71 19.17 25.62
N MET A 349 -3.73 19.68 24.87
CA MET A 349 -2.33 19.23 24.94
C MET A 349 -1.71 19.24 26.35
N ASP A 350 -2.08 20.18 27.22
CA ASP A 350 -1.58 20.22 28.61
C ASP A 350 -2.08 19.05 29.47
N GLY A 351 -3.14 18.38 29.02
CA GLY A 351 -3.71 17.18 29.62
C GLY A 351 -3.19 15.88 29.00
N PHE A 352 -2.32 15.92 27.99
CA PHE A 352 -1.80 14.72 27.32
C PHE A 352 -0.76 14.01 28.18
N LYS A 353 -1.24 13.16 29.08
CA LYS A 353 -0.46 12.46 30.10
C LYS A 353 -0.72 10.96 30.06
N ASP A 354 0.18 10.20 30.67
CA ASP A 354 -0.01 8.76 30.88
C ASP A 354 -1.33 8.46 31.59
N GLU A 355 -1.94 7.32 31.25
CA GLU A 355 -3.24 6.87 31.77
C GLU A 355 -4.43 7.81 31.44
N VAL A 356 -4.22 8.83 30.59
CA VAL A 356 -5.28 9.74 30.10
C VAL A 356 -5.47 9.63 28.59
N VAL A 357 -4.37 9.61 27.83
CA VAL A 357 -4.37 9.55 26.35
C VAL A 357 -3.27 8.61 25.85
N GLY A 358 -3.31 8.25 24.58
CA GLY A 358 -2.34 7.35 23.94
C GLY A 358 -1.04 8.02 23.53
N ALA A 359 -0.19 7.24 22.88
CA ALA A 359 1.15 7.63 22.49
C ALA A 359 1.17 8.77 21.47
N LYS A 360 0.21 8.83 20.52
CA LYS A 360 0.17 9.88 19.50
C LYS A 360 -0.05 11.25 20.14
N SER A 361 -1.03 11.36 21.05
CA SER A 361 -1.25 12.60 21.80
C SER A 361 -0.03 12.97 22.66
N LYS A 362 0.53 12.00 23.40
CA LYS A 362 1.72 12.26 24.24
C LYS A 362 2.93 12.74 23.43
N ASN A 363 3.19 12.15 22.27
CA ASN A 363 4.29 12.53 21.39
C ASN A 363 4.12 13.97 20.88
N LEU A 364 2.89 14.37 20.52
CA LEU A 364 2.60 15.76 20.13
C LEU A 364 2.90 16.75 21.27
N ALA A 365 2.46 16.46 22.50
CA ALA A 365 2.78 17.31 23.64
C ALA A 365 4.28 17.35 23.94
N GLY A 366 4.97 16.22 23.80
CA GLY A 366 6.42 16.11 24.01
C GLY A 366 7.28 16.86 22.99
N LEU A 367 6.72 17.19 21.81
CA LEU A 367 7.38 17.94 20.74
C LEU A 367 7.17 19.46 20.85
N ARG A 368 6.05 19.91 21.43
CA ARG A 368 5.60 21.32 21.42
C ARG A 368 6.69 22.35 21.76
N ASP A 369 7.51 22.05 22.75
CA ASP A 369 8.53 22.98 23.27
C ASP A 369 9.97 22.65 22.79
N LYS A 370 10.12 21.68 21.88
CA LYS A 370 11.41 21.22 21.35
C LYS A 370 11.66 21.58 19.89
N LEU A 371 10.61 22.03 19.20
CA LEU A 371 10.66 22.31 17.76
C LEU A 371 11.09 23.76 17.49
N PRO A 372 11.89 24.00 16.43
CA PRO A 372 12.12 25.34 15.92
C PRO A 372 10.80 26.03 15.55
N GLY A 373 10.70 27.36 15.71
CA GLY A 373 9.44 28.09 15.52
C GLY A 373 8.82 28.04 14.11
N TRP A 374 9.56 27.55 13.11
CA TRP A 374 9.04 27.32 11.75
C TRP A 374 8.39 25.95 11.57
N ILE A 375 8.67 24.98 12.45
CA ILE A 375 7.98 23.69 12.48
C ILE A 375 6.76 23.84 13.39
N ARG A 376 5.56 23.74 12.80
CA ARG A 376 4.30 23.88 13.52
C ARG A 376 3.67 22.52 13.74
N LEU A 377 3.03 22.35 14.89
CA LEU A 377 2.19 21.20 15.18
C LEU A 377 0.72 21.57 14.91
N PRO A 378 -0.11 20.64 14.39
CA PRO A 378 -1.54 20.87 14.25
C PRO A 378 -2.23 21.08 15.60
N GLU A 379 -3.21 21.98 15.64
CA GLU A 379 -4.12 22.14 16.76
C GLU A 379 -4.79 20.80 17.10
N SER A 380 -4.79 20.42 18.38
CA SER A 380 -5.12 19.07 18.81
C SER A 380 -5.91 19.05 20.12
N VAL A 381 -6.96 18.23 20.16
CA VAL A 381 -7.72 17.89 21.37
C VAL A 381 -8.00 16.39 21.35
N THR A 382 -8.00 15.74 22.52
CA THR A 382 -8.23 14.29 22.59
C THR A 382 -9.42 13.97 23.50
N ILE A 383 -10.27 13.06 23.07
CA ILE A 383 -11.25 12.38 23.91
C ILE A 383 -10.50 11.28 24.66
N PRO A 384 -10.39 11.35 26.00
CA PRO A 384 -9.46 10.52 26.76
C PRO A 384 -9.94 9.06 26.89
N PHE A 385 -9.05 8.21 27.38
CA PHE A 385 -9.34 6.79 27.64
C PHE A 385 -10.55 6.57 28.55
N GLY A 386 -11.23 5.45 28.35
CA GLY A 386 -12.36 5.03 29.15
C GLY A 386 -13.67 5.76 28.82
N THR A 387 -13.66 6.73 27.89
CA THR A 387 -14.85 7.51 27.54
C THR A 387 -15.93 6.65 26.89
N PHE A 388 -15.56 5.75 25.98
CA PHE A 388 -16.50 4.82 25.35
C PHE A 388 -17.21 3.95 26.41
N GLU A 389 -16.45 3.32 27.29
CA GLU A 389 -16.98 2.48 28.37
C GLU A 389 -17.86 3.29 29.33
N HIS A 390 -17.45 4.51 29.67
CA HIS A 390 -18.23 5.42 30.51
C HIS A 390 -19.58 5.80 29.87
N VAL A 391 -19.60 6.10 28.57
CA VAL A 391 -20.82 6.46 27.82
C VAL A 391 -21.77 5.26 27.70
N LEU A 392 -21.24 4.05 27.48
CA LEU A 392 -22.04 2.83 27.49
C LEU A 392 -22.69 2.55 28.85
N GLU A 393 -22.01 2.91 29.95
CA GLU A 393 -22.49 2.67 31.31
C GLU A 393 -23.43 3.75 31.84
N LYS A 394 -23.13 5.03 31.57
CA LYS A 394 -23.88 6.17 32.12
C LYS A 394 -25.18 6.45 31.38
N VAL A 395 -25.23 6.21 30.07
CA VAL A 395 -26.38 6.57 29.23
C VAL A 395 -27.36 5.39 29.18
N GLY A 396 -28.53 5.54 29.79
CA GLY A 396 -29.53 4.45 29.88
C GLY A 396 -29.95 3.88 28.52
N ALA A 397 -29.99 4.70 27.47
CA ALA A 397 -30.28 4.26 26.09
C ALA A 397 -29.24 3.27 25.53
N ASN A 398 -28.01 3.27 26.07
CA ASN A 398 -26.93 2.38 25.63
C ASN A 398 -26.89 1.05 26.40
N SER A 399 -27.79 0.83 27.37
CA SER A 399 -27.75 -0.35 28.24
C SER A 399 -27.87 -1.68 27.48
N ALA A 400 -28.76 -1.75 26.49
CA ALA A 400 -28.90 -2.90 25.61
C ALA A 400 -27.65 -3.11 24.74
N LEU A 401 -27.15 -2.04 24.11
CA LEU A 401 -25.93 -2.06 23.31
C LEU A 401 -24.72 -2.56 24.11
N LYS A 402 -24.56 -2.10 25.37
CA LYS A 402 -23.51 -2.56 26.28
C LYS A 402 -23.58 -4.07 26.50
N ALA A 403 -24.78 -4.60 26.77
CA ALA A 403 -24.97 -6.03 27.01
C ALA A 403 -24.71 -6.86 25.74
N ASP A 404 -25.17 -6.39 24.58
CA ASP A 404 -24.99 -7.07 23.30
C ASP A 404 -23.53 -7.07 22.84
N ILE A 405 -22.84 -5.93 22.95
CA ILE A 405 -21.40 -5.83 22.68
C ILE A 405 -20.63 -6.76 23.61
N ALA A 406 -20.94 -6.78 24.91
CA ALA A 406 -20.26 -7.67 25.87
C ALA A 406 -20.48 -9.17 25.55
N ARG A 407 -21.68 -9.55 25.08
CA ARG A 407 -21.97 -10.93 24.64
C ARG A 407 -21.18 -11.29 23.39
N LEU A 408 -21.19 -10.42 22.38
CA LEU A 408 -20.47 -10.64 21.11
C LEU A 408 -18.96 -10.70 21.30
N THR A 409 -18.43 -9.91 22.24
CA THR A 409 -16.99 -9.81 22.54
C THR A 409 -16.52 -10.77 23.63
N SER A 410 -17.38 -11.68 24.10
CA SER A 410 -16.99 -12.74 25.02
C SER A 410 -16.00 -13.69 24.36
N SER A 411 -15.05 -14.22 25.15
CA SER A 411 -14.00 -15.13 24.66
C SER A 411 -14.58 -16.29 23.85
N ASP A 412 -15.68 -16.86 24.33
CA ASP A 412 -16.31 -18.03 23.70
C ASP A 412 -16.89 -17.66 22.33
N ARG A 413 -17.62 -16.54 22.25
CA ARG A 413 -18.29 -16.12 21.01
C ARG A 413 -17.31 -15.67 19.93
N VAL A 414 -16.27 -14.93 20.32
CA VAL A 414 -15.24 -14.46 19.38
C VAL A 414 -14.37 -15.63 18.93
N SER A 415 -14.10 -16.62 19.78
CA SER A 415 -13.32 -17.80 19.37
C SER A 415 -14.07 -18.69 18.37
N GLU A 416 -15.40 -18.74 18.45
CA GLU A 416 -16.24 -19.54 17.55
C GLU A 416 -16.30 -18.95 16.13
N ASP A 417 -16.62 -17.66 16.02
CA ASP A 417 -16.66 -16.95 14.74
C ASP A 417 -16.29 -15.47 14.96
N PRO A 418 -14.98 -15.14 14.89
CA PRO A 418 -14.48 -13.79 15.11
C PRO A 418 -15.01 -12.80 14.08
N GLU A 419 -15.14 -13.21 12.82
CA GLU A 419 -15.54 -12.35 11.70
C GLU A 419 -16.97 -11.83 11.93
N GLU A 420 -17.92 -12.73 12.16
CA GLU A 420 -19.31 -12.35 12.38
C GLU A 420 -19.49 -11.60 13.72
N ALA A 421 -18.84 -12.06 14.79
CA ALA A 421 -18.99 -11.48 16.12
C ALA A 421 -18.49 -10.04 16.18
N LEU A 422 -17.30 -9.79 15.63
CA LEU A 422 -16.65 -8.48 15.66
C LEU A 422 -17.30 -7.51 14.70
N GLU A 423 -17.76 -7.95 13.51
CA GLU A 423 -18.49 -7.08 12.58
C GLU A 423 -19.82 -6.61 13.20
N LYS A 424 -20.54 -7.51 13.90
CA LYS A 424 -21.74 -7.12 14.66
C LYS A 424 -21.42 -6.17 15.80
N ALA A 425 -20.33 -6.40 16.56
CA ALA A 425 -19.93 -5.51 17.64
C ALA A 425 -19.55 -4.11 17.12
N LYS A 426 -18.88 -4.06 15.97
CA LYS A 426 -18.55 -2.82 15.24
C LYS A 426 -19.80 -2.05 14.83
N ALA A 427 -20.80 -2.75 14.27
CA ALA A 427 -22.08 -2.13 13.92
C ALA A 427 -22.80 -1.54 15.16
N LEU A 428 -22.85 -2.29 16.27
CA LEU A 428 -23.46 -1.79 17.51
C LEU A 428 -22.71 -0.60 18.11
N ALA A 429 -21.38 -0.54 17.99
CA ALA A 429 -20.59 0.60 18.42
C ALA A 429 -20.96 1.89 17.65
N MET A 430 -21.40 1.78 16.40
CA MET A 430 -21.89 2.90 15.60
C MET A 430 -23.26 3.42 16.04
N GLU A 431 -24.03 2.63 16.79
CA GLU A 431 -25.36 2.98 17.31
C GLU A 431 -25.30 3.65 18.69
N VAL A 432 -24.12 3.73 19.31
CA VAL A 432 -23.96 4.34 20.64
C VAL A 432 -24.48 5.78 20.66
N SER A 433 -25.36 6.07 21.61
CA SER A 433 -25.87 7.41 21.86
C SER A 433 -24.87 8.22 22.68
N ILE A 434 -24.35 9.30 22.10
CA ILE A 434 -23.43 10.23 22.77
C ILE A 434 -24.24 11.27 23.55
N PRO A 435 -23.96 11.49 24.85
CA PRO A 435 -24.73 12.43 25.66
C PRO A 435 -24.39 13.89 25.28
N SER A 436 -25.37 14.79 25.39
CA SER A 436 -25.21 16.21 25.02
C SER A 436 -24.09 16.93 25.80
N GLU A 437 -23.87 16.55 27.06
CA GLU A 437 -22.74 17.04 27.87
C GLU A 437 -21.38 16.71 27.25
N MET A 438 -21.22 15.51 26.67
CA MET A 438 -19.98 15.11 25.98
C MET A 438 -19.82 15.91 24.69
N ARG A 439 -20.87 16.04 23.89
CA ARG A 439 -20.85 16.83 22.65
C ARG A 439 -20.41 18.27 22.93
N ALA A 440 -21.01 18.90 23.94
CA ALA A 440 -20.65 20.25 24.35
C ALA A 440 -19.19 20.36 24.80
N ALA A 441 -18.71 19.40 25.59
CA ALA A 441 -17.33 19.38 26.06
C ALA A 441 -16.30 19.16 24.93
N VAL A 442 -16.61 18.32 23.93
CA VAL A 442 -15.74 18.12 22.75
C VAL A 442 -15.67 19.41 21.92
N VAL A 443 -16.80 20.04 21.63
CA VAL A 443 -16.84 21.31 20.88
C VAL A 443 -16.09 22.41 21.62
N GLU A 444 -16.27 22.53 22.93
CA GLU A 444 -15.57 23.52 23.75
C GLU A 444 -14.06 23.21 23.80
N GLY A 445 -13.67 21.95 23.97
CA GLY A 445 -12.27 21.55 23.95
C GLY A 445 -11.59 21.81 22.60
N MET A 446 -12.30 21.62 21.49
CA MET A 446 -11.84 22.01 20.15
C MET A 446 -11.60 23.52 20.08
N ARG A 447 -12.55 24.33 20.56
CA ARG A 447 -12.44 25.79 20.60
C ARG A 447 -11.24 26.25 21.44
N GLU A 448 -11.06 25.68 22.63
CA GLU A 448 -9.92 25.96 23.52
C GLU A 448 -8.58 25.57 22.90
N ALA A 449 -8.54 24.49 22.12
CA ALA A 449 -7.36 24.04 21.39
C ALA A 449 -7.04 24.87 20.14
N GLY A 450 -7.87 25.87 19.80
CA GLY A 450 -7.72 26.69 18.58
C GLY A 450 -8.31 26.06 17.32
N ILE A 451 -9.07 24.98 17.45
CA ILE A 451 -9.80 24.35 16.35
C ILE A 451 -11.13 25.08 16.15
N ASP A 452 -11.10 26.14 15.35
CA ASP A 452 -12.30 26.89 14.94
C ASP A 452 -13.07 26.11 13.84
N TRP A 453 -13.79 25.07 14.25
CA TRP A 453 -14.65 24.33 13.33
C TRP A 453 -15.97 25.08 13.15
N ARG A 454 -16.07 25.77 12.01
CA ARG A 454 -17.21 26.61 11.64
C ARG A 454 -18.53 25.85 11.70
N PHE A 455 -19.41 26.22 12.64
CA PHE A 455 -20.85 26.01 12.49
C PHE A 455 -21.47 27.15 11.67
N GLU A 456 -20.85 27.50 10.53
CA GLU A 456 -21.41 28.49 9.61
C GLU A 456 -22.65 27.88 8.91
N GLY A 457 -23.78 28.59 8.97
CA GLY A 457 -25.06 28.15 8.42
C GLY A 457 -26.20 28.14 9.45
N GLY A 458 -27.44 27.94 8.97
CA GLY A 458 -28.59 27.81 9.86
C GLY A 458 -28.55 26.53 10.71
N SER A 459 -29.53 26.36 11.61
CA SER A 459 -29.64 25.22 12.54
C SER A 459 -29.45 23.84 11.90
N LYS A 460 -29.92 23.63 10.66
CA LYS A 460 -29.76 22.37 9.92
C LYS A 460 -28.31 22.05 9.51
N ALA A 461 -27.48 23.04 9.22
CA ALA A 461 -26.08 22.82 8.86
C ALA A 461 -25.29 22.37 10.10
N ARG A 462 -25.54 23.05 11.22
CA ARG A 462 -24.98 22.69 12.52
C ARG A 462 -25.32 21.27 12.93
N LEU A 463 -26.59 20.87 12.84
CA LEU A 463 -27.01 19.50 13.17
C LEU A 463 -26.27 18.45 12.35
N ARG A 464 -26.11 18.66 11.04
CA ARG A 464 -25.36 17.73 10.17
C ARG A 464 -23.88 17.62 10.56
N GLN A 465 -23.25 18.73 10.92
CA GLN A 465 -21.85 18.72 11.36
C GLN A 465 -21.68 18.03 12.71
N GLU A 466 -22.62 18.27 13.64
CA GLU A 466 -22.66 17.59 14.93
C GLU A 466 -22.85 16.07 14.74
N GLU A 467 -23.71 15.63 13.81
CA GLU A 467 -23.87 14.22 13.43
C GLU A 467 -22.60 13.63 12.82
N GLN A 468 -21.88 14.38 11.97
CA GLN A 468 -20.62 13.95 11.37
C GLN A 468 -19.51 13.77 12.41
N ILE A 469 -19.39 14.68 13.38
CA ILE A 469 -18.43 14.56 14.48
C ILE A 469 -18.74 13.31 15.31
N GLU A 470 -20.01 13.07 15.63
CA GLU A 470 -20.40 11.87 16.36
C GLU A 470 -20.15 10.59 15.57
N ALA A 471 -20.46 10.58 14.28
CA ALA A 471 -20.14 9.46 13.40
C ALA A 471 -18.63 9.18 13.41
N ALA A 472 -17.78 10.21 13.32
CA ALA A 472 -16.33 10.05 13.35
C ALA A 472 -15.81 9.51 14.69
N ILE A 473 -16.32 10.02 15.82
CA ILE A 473 -15.98 9.50 17.16
C ILE A 473 -16.36 8.01 17.27
N LYS A 474 -17.58 7.66 16.85
CA LYS A 474 -18.07 6.29 16.89
C LYS A 474 -17.29 5.37 15.95
N SER A 475 -16.89 5.84 14.78
CA SER A 475 -16.04 5.08 13.86
C SER A 475 -14.69 4.72 14.50
N VAL A 476 -14.06 5.65 15.22
CA VAL A 476 -12.81 5.38 15.94
C VAL A 476 -13.03 4.40 17.11
N TRP A 477 -14.15 4.50 17.84
CA TRP A 477 -14.46 3.51 18.86
C TRP A 477 -14.76 2.13 18.29
N ALA A 478 -15.49 2.09 17.17
CA ALA A 478 -15.86 0.87 16.48
C ALA A 478 -14.63 0.14 15.90
N SER A 479 -13.57 0.87 15.56
CA SER A 479 -12.36 0.28 15.00
C SER A 479 -11.57 -0.60 15.99
N LYS A 480 -11.86 -0.50 17.30
CA LYS A 480 -11.44 -1.50 18.30
C LYS A 480 -11.86 -2.93 17.92
N PHE A 481 -12.98 -3.08 17.21
CA PHE A 481 -13.54 -4.35 16.77
C PHE A 481 -13.14 -4.72 15.35
N ASN A 482 -12.14 -4.06 14.75
CA ASN A 482 -11.61 -4.51 13.47
C ASN A 482 -11.00 -5.90 13.62
N LEU A 483 -11.31 -6.80 12.68
CA LEU A 483 -10.83 -8.18 12.67
C LEU A 483 -9.30 -8.27 12.77
N ARG A 484 -8.58 -7.42 12.02
CA ARG A 484 -7.11 -7.33 12.07
C ARG A 484 -6.58 -6.92 13.45
N ALA A 485 -7.27 -6.01 14.14
CA ALA A 485 -6.86 -5.55 15.46
C ALA A 485 -7.00 -6.68 16.47
N TYR A 486 -8.08 -7.46 16.36
CA TYR A 486 -8.28 -8.68 17.15
C TYR A 486 -7.18 -9.71 16.90
N TYR A 487 -6.91 -10.09 15.64
CA TYR A 487 -5.89 -11.11 15.35
C TYR A 487 -4.49 -10.69 15.78
N SER A 488 -4.13 -9.41 15.59
CA SER A 488 -2.82 -8.91 16.02
C SER A 488 -2.64 -8.97 17.54
N LEU A 489 -3.66 -8.59 18.31
CA LEU A 489 -3.64 -8.70 19.77
C LEU A 489 -3.66 -10.16 20.23
N HIS A 490 -4.47 -11.01 19.60
CA HIS A 490 -4.55 -12.44 19.90
C HIS A 490 -3.19 -13.12 19.69
N LYS A 491 -2.52 -12.82 18.57
CA LYS A 491 -1.14 -13.24 18.27
C LYS A 491 -0.15 -12.80 19.35
N ALA A 492 -0.28 -11.54 19.79
CA ALA A 492 0.53 -10.99 20.88
C ALA A 492 0.12 -11.53 22.28
N LYS A 493 -0.90 -12.39 22.37
CA LYS A 493 -1.49 -12.91 23.62
C LYS A 493 -1.99 -11.79 24.54
N LEU A 494 -2.45 -10.71 23.93
CA LEU A 494 -3.03 -9.55 24.59
C LEU A 494 -4.55 -9.67 24.55
N ASN A 495 -5.19 -9.38 25.67
CA ASN A 495 -6.65 -9.35 25.72
C ASN A 495 -7.15 -8.07 25.03
N PHE A 496 -7.81 -8.21 23.89
CA PHE A 496 -8.35 -7.05 23.16
C PHE A 496 -9.39 -6.25 23.94
N MET A 497 -10.01 -6.86 24.95
CA MET A 497 -10.93 -6.16 25.84
C MET A 497 -10.22 -5.20 26.80
N ASP A 498 -8.91 -5.29 26.98
CA ASP A 498 -8.11 -4.36 27.79
C ASP A 498 -7.75 -3.09 27.01
N VAL A 499 -7.94 -3.08 25.70
CA VAL A 499 -7.75 -1.90 24.85
C VAL A 499 -8.78 -0.83 25.22
N ARG A 500 -8.30 0.39 25.45
CA ARG A 500 -9.10 1.59 25.67
C ARG A 500 -8.77 2.56 24.55
N MET A 501 -9.80 2.96 23.81
CA MET A 501 -9.64 3.86 22.67
C MET A 501 -9.79 5.32 23.13
N ALA A 502 -8.74 6.11 22.98
CA ALA A 502 -8.84 7.56 22.96
C ALA A 502 -9.02 8.03 21.51
N VAL A 503 -9.58 9.23 21.33
CA VAL A 503 -9.82 9.80 20.00
C VAL A 503 -9.09 11.12 19.89
N LEU A 504 -8.00 11.15 19.13
CA LEU A 504 -7.24 12.36 18.85
C LEU A 504 -7.90 13.12 17.68
N ILE A 505 -8.32 14.35 17.93
CA ILE A 505 -8.99 15.23 16.97
C ILE A 505 -8.01 16.32 16.56
N GLN A 506 -7.77 16.43 15.25
CA GLN A 506 -6.84 17.43 14.70
C GLN A 506 -7.43 18.08 13.44
N LYS A 507 -6.96 19.29 13.15
CA LYS A 507 -7.15 19.88 11.82
C LYS A 507 -6.27 19.16 10.80
N VAL A 508 -6.85 18.73 9.69
CA VAL A 508 -6.08 18.15 8.58
C VAL A 508 -5.29 19.26 7.90
N VAL A 509 -3.98 19.04 7.78
CA VAL A 509 -3.13 19.92 6.97
C VAL A 509 -3.39 19.62 5.50
N ASN A 510 -3.85 20.62 4.74
CA ASN A 510 -3.98 20.52 3.29
C ASN A 510 -2.58 20.55 2.64
N ALA A 511 -1.92 19.40 2.66
CA ALA A 511 -0.55 19.24 2.23
C ALA A 511 -0.47 19.03 0.71
N LYS A 512 0.43 19.76 0.05
CA LYS A 512 0.83 19.45 -1.34
C LYS A 512 1.70 18.21 -1.41
N TYR A 513 2.54 18.03 -0.39
CA TYR A 513 3.41 16.89 -0.21
C TYR A 513 3.38 16.46 1.26
N ALA A 514 3.43 15.16 1.47
CA ALA A 514 3.62 14.56 2.78
C ALA A 514 4.85 13.65 2.72
N PHE A 515 5.48 13.45 3.87
CA PHE A 515 6.70 12.66 3.95
C PHE A 515 6.80 11.93 5.29
N VAL A 516 7.59 10.86 5.31
CA VAL A 516 8.06 10.22 6.52
C VAL A 516 9.59 10.20 6.47
N ILE A 517 10.22 10.57 7.58
CA ILE A 517 11.68 10.60 7.72
C ILE A 517 12.08 9.63 8.83
N HIS A 518 13.05 8.77 8.51
CA HIS A 518 13.79 7.99 9.49
C HIS A 518 15.18 8.60 9.65
N THR A 519 15.54 8.95 10.89
CA THR A 519 16.86 9.48 11.21
C THR A 519 17.92 8.39 11.37
N THR A 520 17.61 7.15 11.05
CA THR A 520 18.56 6.02 10.94
C THR A 520 18.02 5.21 9.79
N ASN A 521 18.87 4.87 8.81
CA ASN A 521 18.39 4.18 7.63
C ASN A 521 17.71 2.85 8.04
N PRO A 522 16.41 2.68 7.75
CA PRO A 522 15.64 1.53 8.22
C PRO A 522 15.97 0.21 7.49
N SER A 523 16.70 0.28 6.38
CA SER A 523 17.15 -0.87 5.59
C SER A 523 18.55 -1.32 6.00
N THR A 524 19.48 -0.38 6.18
CA THR A 524 20.89 -0.69 6.50
C THR A 524 21.22 -0.62 8.00
N GLY A 525 20.40 0.07 8.79
CA GLY A 525 20.68 0.37 10.20
C GLY A 525 21.70 1.49 10.41
N ASP A 526 22.13 2.19 9.35
CA ASP A 526 23.13 3.25 9.47
C ASP A 526 22.56 4.50 10.17
N ALA A 527 23.07 4.78 11.37
CA ALA A 527 22.69 5.95 12.16
C ALA A 527 23.30 7.26 11.64
N GLY A 528 24.29 7.20 10.73
CA GLY A 528 24.87 8.33 10.02
C GLY A 528 24.00 8.85 8.88
N GLU A 529 22.99 8.09 8.46
CA GLU A 529 22.17 8.37 7.29
C GLU A 529 20.70 8.67 7.67
N VAL A 530 20.11 9.64 6.97
CA VAL A 530 18.68 9.94 7.00
C VAL A 530 18.04 9.31 5.78
N TYR A 531 16.93 8.60 5.95
CA TYR A 531 16.10 8.08 4.86
C TYR A 531 14.75 8.80 4.84
N CYS A 532 14.31 9.22 3.67
CA CYS A 532 13.06 9.96 3.49
C CYS A 532 12.25 9.41 2.32
N GLU A 533 10.95 9.28 2.52
CA GLU A 533 9.97 9.03 1.45
C GLU A 533 8.97 10.18 1.37
N VAL A 534 8.68 10.64 0.16
CA VAL A 534 7.81 11.78 -0.12
C VAL A 534 6.74 11.38 -1.14
N VAL A 535 5.50 11.76 -0.84
CA VAL A 535 4.33 11.57 -1.71
C VAL A 535 3.60 12.88 -1.96
N LYS A 536 2.80 12.92 -3.03
CA LYS A 536 1.96 14.06 -3.36
C LYS A 536 0.59 13.93 -2.66
N GLY A 537 0.12 15.01 -2.06
CA GLY A 537 -1.10 15.02 -1.25
C GLY A 537 -0.88 14.55 0.19
N LEU A 538 -1.89 13.91 0.76
CA LEU A 538 -1.87 13.43 2.15
C LEU A 538 -0.95 12.23 2.35
N GLY A 539 -0.38 12.13 3.55
CA GLY A 539 0.56 11.05 3.93
C GLY A 539 -0.05 9.65 3.91
N GLU A 540 -1.37 9.53 3.89
CA GLU A 540 -2.07 8.25 3.75
C GLU A 540 -1.69 7.51 2.45
N VAL A 541 -1.34 8.25 1.39
CA VAL A 541 -0.83 7.67 0.13
C VAL A 541 0.45 6.85 0.35
N LEU A 542 1.28 7.28 1.30
CA LEU A 542 2.53 6.63 1.66
C LEU A 542 2.28 5.47 2.64
N VAL A 543 1.64 5.77 3.78
CA VAL A 543 1.52 4.79 4.86
C VAL A 543 0.52 3.67 4.56
N GLY A 544 -0.51 3.97 3.76
CA GLY A 544 -1.56 3.04 3.31
C GLY A 544 -1.20 2.23 2.06
N ASN A 545 0.07 2.26 1.63
CA ASN A 545 0.60 1.35 0.61
C ASN A 545 -0.11 1.41 -0.77
N TYR A 546 -0.46 2.62 -1.23
CA TYR A 546 -1.03 2.80 -2.57
C TYR A 546 -0.06 2.33 -3.66
N PRO A 547 -0.52 1.74 -4.79
CA PRO A 547 0.38 1.21 -5.81
C PRO A 547 1.36 2.22 -6.41
N GLY A 548 2.60 1.75 -6.65
CA GLY A 548 3.73 2.57 -7.11
C GLY A 548 4.62 3.02 -5.95
N ARG A 549 5.72 3.71 -6.26
CA ARG A 549 6.75 4.09 -5.29
C ARG A 549 6.70 5.57 -4.95
N ALA A 550 6.98 5.92 -3.70
CA ALA A 550 7.26 7.28 -3.31
C ALA A 550 8.57 7.81 -3.93
N LEU A 551 8.73 9.14 -3.96
CA LEU A 551 10.06 9.72 -4.13
C LEU A 551 10.87 9.35 -2.89
N SER A 552 11.98 8.66 -3.03
CA SER A 552 12.82 8.31 -1.90
C SER A 552 14.26 8.74 -2.08
N PHE A 553 14.89 9.12 -0.98
CA PHE A 553 16.28 9.55 -0.97
C PHE A 553 16.95 9.31 0.38
N THR A 554 18.27 9.18 0.35
CA THR A 554 19.11 9.22 1.54
C THR A 554 19.92 10.50 1.62
N CYS A 555 20.36 10.84 2.83
CA CYS A 555 21.22 11.98 3.11
C CYS A 555 22.20 11.67 4.24
N ASP A 556 23.49 11.94 4.03
CA ASP A 556 24.52 11.83 5.08
C ASP A 556 24.40 12.98 6.08
N LYS A 557 24.29 12.67 7.36
CA LYS A 557 24.11 13.68 8.42
C LYS A 557 25.30 14.60 8.61
N ARG A 558 26.53 14.13 8.34
CA ARG A 558 27.74 14.96 8.48
C ARG A 558 27.79 15.98 7.36
N ALA A 559 27.47 15.57 6.14
CA ALA A 559 27.31 16.46 4.99
C ALA A 559 26.21 17.49 5.24
N LEU A 560 25.06 17.07 5.78
CA LEU A 560 23.97 17.98 6.14
C LEU A 560 24.38 19.00 7.20
N ALA A 561 25.10 18.57 8.25
CA ALA A 561 25.61 19.48 9.28
C ALA A 561 26.60 20.50 8.70
N ALA A 562 27.55 20.05 7.88
CA ALA A 562 28.53 20.92 7.22
C ALA A 562 27.88 21.93 6.25
N ALA A 563 26.82 21.52 5.54
CA ALA A 563 26.04 22.41 4.67
C ALA A 563 25.29 23.48 5.49
N SER A 564 24.69 23.09 6.62
CA SER A 564 24.02 24.02 7.53
C SER A 564 24.97 25.05 8.14
N GLU A 565 26.22 24.67 8.44
CA GLU A 565 27.24 25.58 8.99
C GLU A 565 27.80 26.54 7.94
N SER A 566 27.96 26.08 6.69
CA SER A 566 28.51 26.89 5.60
C SER A 566 27.48 27.81 4.93
N GLY A 567 26.19 27.68 5.28
CA GLY A 567 25.09 28.42 4.65
C GLY A 567 24.86 28.04 3.18
N GLN A 568 25.44 26.93 2.72
CA GLN A 568 25.22 26.40 1.38
C GLN A 568 24.01 25.46 1.41
N GLU A 569 22.87 25.93 0.92
CA GLU A 569 21.62 25.15 0.87
C GLU A 569 21.71 23.92 -0.06
N GLN A 570 22.72 23.85 -0.94
CA GLN A 570 22.92 22.76 -1.90
C GLN A 570 24.40 22.41 -2.02
N ALA A 571 24.86 21.46 -1.20
CA ALA A 571 26.11 20.76 -1.47
C ALA A 571 25.83 19.63 -2.48
N ALA A 572 26.48 19.66 -3.64
CA ALA A 572 26.40 18.57 -4.63
C ALA A 572 26.82 17.25 -3.98
N GLY A 573 26.00 16.20 -4.12
CA GLY A 573 26.23 14.88 -3.54
C GLY A 573 25.73 14.66 -2.10
N MET A 574 25.03 15.63 -1.50
CA MET A 574 24.42 15.48 -0.16
C MET A 574 23.20 14.55 -0.17
N ILE A 575 22.41 14.59 -1.24
CA ILE A 575 21.18 13.81 -1.39
C ILE A 575 21.41 12.77 -2.47
N GLN A 576 21.16 11.51 -2.14
CA GLN A 576 21.17 10.42 -3.09
C GLN A 576 19.73 9.99 -3.36
N ILE A 577 19.27 10.14 -4.60
CA ILE A 577 17.94 9.69 -5.01
C ILE A 577 17.94 8.17 -5.14
N GLU A 578 17.04 7.52 -4.40
CA GLU A 578 16.86 6.07 -4.39
C GLU A 578 15.71 5.64 -5.30
N SER A 579 14.67 6.47 -5.43
CA SER A 579 13.59 6.25 -6.41
C SER A 579 12.86 7.53 -6.76
N PHE A 580 12.47 7.67 -8.02
CA PHE A 580 11.50 8.69 -8.43
C PHE A 580 10.06 8.24 -8.17
N PRO A 581 9.12 9.19 -7.97
CA PRO A 581 7.75 8.85 -7.63
C PRO A 581 7.08 8.19 -8.82
N SER A 582 6.55 6.99 -8.59
CA SER A 582 5.79 6.25 -9.58
C SER A 582 4.34 6.03 -9.18
N LYS A 583 3.82 6.60 -8.08
CA LYS A 583 2.39 6.50 -7.73
C LYS A 583 1.50 7.32 -8.66
N SER A 584 0.34 6.76 -9.05
CA SER A 584 -0.67 7.43 -9.89
C SER A 584 -1.74 8.18 -9.09
N VAL A 585 -1.76 8.00 -7.76
CA VAL A 585 -2.78 8.55 -6.86
C VAL A 585 -2.17 9.56 -5.91
N GLY A 586 -2.84 10.70 -5.74
CA GLY A 586 -2.61 11.64 -4.65
C GLY A 586 -3.94 11.95 -3.97
N LEU A 587 -3.96 11.94 -2.65
CA LEU A 587 -5.16 12.25 -1.87
C LEU A 587 -5.16 13.73 -1.47
N TYR A 588 -6.25 14.43 -1.74
CA TYR A 588 -6.43 15.84 -1.39
C TYR A 588 -7.80 16.01 -0.76
N LEU A 589 -7.84 16.79 0.32
CA LEU A 589 -9.08 17.07 1.03
C LEU A 589 -9.29 18.59 1.12
N PRO A 590 -10.56 19.06 1.09
CA PRO A 590 -10.87 20.39 1.57
C PRO A 590 -10.53 20.51 3.06
N GLU A 591 -10.60 21.72 3.61
CA GLU A 591 -10.42 21.95 5.05
C GLU A 591 -11.32 21.00 5.87
N SER A 592 -10.69 20.12 6.64
CA SER A 592 -11.34 18.99 7.30
C SER A 592 -10.73 18.74 8.68
N LEU A 593 -11.45 17.98 9.49
CA LEU A 593 -10.95 17.41 10.73
C LEU A 593 -10.63 15.93 10.53
N ILE A 594 -9.62 15.45 11.24
CA ILE A 594 -9.32 14.03 11.35
C ILE A 594 -9.51 13.58 12.79
N PHE A 595 -10.17 12.45 12.94
CA PHE A 595 -10.39 11.75 14.20
C PHE A 595 -9.55 10.47 14.13
N ARG A 596 -8.53 10.37 14.95
CA ARG A 596 -7.53 9.30 14.91
C ARG A 596 -7.67 8.43 16.14
N SER A 597 -7.51 7.13 15.95
CA SER A 597 -7.22 6.18 17.02
C SER A 597 -5.96 6.65 17.77
N ASP A 598 -6.03 6.59 19.11
CA ASP A 598 -4.91 6.87 20.01
C ASP A 598 -4.97 5.89 21.19
N SER A 599 -5.00 4.60 20.88
CA SER A 599 -5.24 3.55 21.87
C SER A 599 -4.01 3.28 22.75
N ASN A 600 -4.26 2.64 23.89
CA ASN A 600 -3.22 2.03 24.75
C ASN A 600 -2.64 0.71 24.17
N GLY A 601 -3.04 0.33 22.95
CA GLY A 601 -2.62 -0.90 22.28
C GLY A 601 -2.04 -0.65 20.89
N GLU A 602 -1.49 0.53 20.62
CA GLU A 602 -0.85 0.88 19.34
C GLU A 602 0.68 0.86 19.41
N ASP A 603 1.28 1.45 20.44
CA ASP A 603 2.73 1.59 20.57
C ASP A 603 3.21 0.96 21.88
N LEU A 604 3.30 -0.37 21.89
CA LEU A 604 3.82 -1.15 23.02
C LEU A 604 5.25 -1.59 22.72
N GLU A 605 6.10 -1.72 23.74
CA GLU A 605 7.46 -2.18 23.52
C GLU A 605 7.47 -3.60 22.93
N GLY A 606 7.97 -3.74 21.70
CA GLY A 606 7.97 -5.02 20.96
C GLY A 606 6.64 -5.38 20.29
N TYR A 607 5.65 -4.49 20.24
CA TYR A 607 4.40 -4.67 19.49
C TYR A 607 3.94 -3.36 18.85
N ALA A 608 3.66 -3.40 17.54
CA ALA A 608 3.19 -2.23 16.80
C ALA A 608 1.82 -2.47 16.20
N GLY A 609 0.82 -1.79 16.76
CA GLY A 609 -0.55 -1.73 16.24
C GLY A 609 -0.77 -0.63 15.21
N ALA A 610 0.31 -0.10 14.60
CA ALA A 610 0.22 0.92 13.57
C ALA A 610 -0.64 0.45 12.40
N GLY A 611 -1.62 1.26 12.03
CA GLY A 611 -2.56 0.95 10.95
C GLY A 611 -3.61 -0.11 11.27
N LEU A 612 -3.77 -0.58 12.52
CA LEU A 612 -4.81 -1.57 12.87
C LEU A 612 -6.19 -0.95 13.13
N TYR A 613 -6.21 0.27 13.68
CA TYR A 613 -7.41 0.95 14.21
C TYR A 613 -7.80 2.17 13.42
#